data_AF-A0A2G6DTZ4-F1
#
_entry.id   AF-A0A2G6DTZ4-F1
#
_cell.length_a   1.000
_cell.length_b   1.000
_cell.length_c   1.000
_cell.angle_alpha   90.00
_cell.angle_beta   90.00
_cell.angle_gamma   90.00
#
_symmetry.space_group_name_H-M   'P 1'
#
loop_
_entity.id
_entity.type
_entity.pdbx_description
1 polymer ?
#
loop_
_entity_poly.entity_id
_entity_poly.type
_entity_poly.pdbx_seq_one_letter_code
_entity_poly.pdbx_strand_id
1 'polypeptide(L)'
;MTRAQSALAWRTSCRHPPTRGPFDYPGKDGSTFGNYEGHLPPQQRGFYREYTVRTPGVDHRGARRIVTGGFDQDDPEHWYYTGDHYESFCEFSP
;
A
#
# COMPACT_ATOMS: atom_id res chain seq x y z
N MET A 1 -5.78 -27.06 12.62
CA MET A 1 -4.59 -26.55 11.91
C MET A 1 -5.00 -26.34 10.45
N THR A 2 -5.44 -25.14 10.08
CA THR A 2 -5.88 -24.88 8.70
C THR A 2 -4.85 -23.98 8.05
N ARG A 3 -3.99 -24.57 7.22
CA ARG A 3 -3.18 -23.81 6.28
C ARG A 3 -4.12 -23.23 5.23
N ALA A 4 -4.43 -21.94 5.34
CA ALA A 4 -4.89 -21.18 4.19
C ALA A 4 -3.65 -20.84 3.34
N GLN A 5 -3.31 -21.73 2.41
CA GLN A 5 -2.46 -21.38 1.27
C GLN A 5 -3.37 -20.77 0.22
N SER A 6 -3.37 -19.44 0.11
CA SER A 6 -3.85 -18.71 -1.08
C SER A 6 -3.34 -17.27 -1.01
N ALA A 7 -2.13 -17.05 -1.51
CA ALA A 7 -1.64 -15.74 -1.93
C ALA A 7 -0.40 -15.99 -2.78
N LEU A 8 -0.54 -16.09 -4.10
CA LEU A 8 0.61 -15.96 -4.99
C LEU A 8 0.86 -14.46 -5.19
N ALA A 9 1.49 -13.79 -4.21
CA ALA A 9 2.01 -12.41 -4.36
C ALA A 9 2.91 -11.91 -3.22
N TRP A 10 3.04 -12.60 -2.08
CA TRP A 10 3.43 -11.91 -0.84
C TRP A 10 4.90 -11.54 -0.67
N ARG A 11 5.82 -11.79 -1.62
CA ARG A 11 7.22 -11.32 -1.50
C ARG A 11 7.91 -11.06 -2.84
N THR A 12 7.43 -10.08 -3.60
CA THR A 12 8.35 -9.38 -4.50
C THR A 12 8.90 -8.18 -3.74
N SER A 13 10.21 -8.09 -3.58
CA SER A 13 10.83 -6.87 -3.06
C SER A 13 10.84 -5.80 -4.14
N CYS A 14 10.42 -4.57 -3.82
CA CYS A 14 10.40 -3.49 -4.80
C CYS A 14 11.84 -3.16 -5.27
N ARG A 15 12.14 -3.36 -6.55
CA ARG A 15 13.48 -3.07 -7.11
C ARG A 15 13.89 -1.60 -6.97
N HIS A 16 12.92 -0.69 -7.06
CA HIS A 16 13.10 0.73 -6.80
C HIS A 16 11.92 1.20 -5.95
N PRO A 17 12.09 1.33 -4.63
CA PRO A 17 11.01 1.79 -3.77
C PRO A 17 10.66 3.24 -4.11
N PRO A 18 9.36 3.60 -4.13
CA PRO A 18 8.96 4.99 -4.25
C PRO A 18 9.34 5.77 -3.00
N THR A 19 9.55 7.08 -3.13
CA THR A 19 9.52 7.98 -1.99
C THR A 19 8.06 8.31 -1.66
N ARG A 20 7.72 8.41 -0.37
CA ARG A 20 6.51 9.15 0.05
C ARG A 20 6.70 10.60 -0.43
N GLY A 21 6.05 10.95 -1.54
CA GLY A 21 6.03 12.31 -2.06
C GLY A 21 5.21 13.24 -1.17
N PRO A 22 5.08 14.53 -1.52
CA PRO A 22 4.13 15.39 -0.84
C PRO A 22 2.72 14.81 -0.96
N PHE A 23 1.95 14.85 0.14
CA PHE A 23 0.58 14.37 0.19
C PHE A 23 -0.35 15.42 -0.40
N ASP A 24 -0.42 15.44 -1.73
CA ASP A 24 -1.15 16.44 -2.51
C ASP A 24 -2.66 16.17 -2.56
N TYR A 25 -3.14 15.05 -2.00
CA TYR A 25 -4.55 14.63 -2.07
C TYR A 25 -5.22 14.55 -0.70
N PRO A 26 -5.65 15.71 -0.14
CA PRO A 26 -6.31 15.77 1.16
C PRO A 26 -7.60 14.93 1.16
N GLY A 27 -7.83 14.22 2.26
CA GLY A 27 -8.97 13.29 2.42
C GLY A 27 -8.81 11.94 1.72
N LYS A 28 -7.75 11.75 0.92
CA LYS A 28 -7.38 10.45 0.34
C LYS A 28 -6.10 9.91 0.96
N ASP A 29 -5.06 10.73 0.99
CA ASP A 29 -3.80 10.36 1.62
C ASP A 29 -4.01 10.20 3.14
N GLY A 30 -3.58 9.06 3.70
CA GLY A 30 -3.83 8.69 5.09
C GLY A 30 -5.21 8.08 5.36
N SER A 31 -6.03 7.87 4.34
CA SER A 31 -7.32 7.17 4.50
C SER A 31 -7.11 5.67 4.72
N THR A 32 -8.10 5.00 5.34
CA THR A 32 -8.04 3.55 5.56
C THR A 32 -8.08 2.80 4.24
N PHE A 33 -7.10 1.90 4.03
CA PHE A 33 -7.14 0.92 2.96
C PHE A 33 -7.86 -0.34 3.44
N GLY A 34 -8.90 -0.75 2.72
CA GLY A 34 -9.80 -1.82 3.15
C GLY A 34 -9.28 -3.24 2.93
N ASN A 35 -8.34 -3.43 1.99
CA ASN A 35 -7.86 -4.75 1.57
C ASN A 35 -9.01 -5.73 1.22
N TYR A 36 -10.02 -5.25 0.46
CA TYR A 36 -11.24 -6.02 0.17
C TYR A 36 -10.98 -7.22 -0.73
N GLU A 37 -10.03 -7.08 -1.66
CA GLU A 37 -9.58 -8.11 -2.59
C GLU A 37 -8.60 -9.09 -1.94
N GLY A 38 -8.11 -8.79 -0.71
CA GLY A 38 -7.29 -9.69 0.08
C GLY A 38 -5.86 -9.90 -0.44
N HIS A 39 -5.33 -8.94 -1.20
CA HIS A 39 -3.95 -9.01 -1.73
C HIS A 39 -2.88 -8.88 -0.63
N LEU A 40 -3.18 -8.16 0.46
CA LEU A 40 -2.32 -8.04 1.64
C LEU A 40 -2.76 -9.02 2.74
N PRO A 41 -1.90 -9.35 3.72
CA PRO A 41 -2.28 -10.19 4.85
C PRO A 41 -3.54 -9.66 5.55
N PRO A 42 -4.48 -10.55 5.94
CA PRO A 42 -5.70 -10.14 6.63
C PRO A 42 -5.37 -9.52 7.99
N GLN A 43 -5.88 -8.32 8.25
CA GLN A 43 -5.65 -7.56 9.47
C GLN A 43 -6.93 -6.85 9.92
N GLN A 44 -6.93 -6.33 11.15
CA GLN A 44 -8.08 -5.59 11.69
C GLN A 44 -8.34 -4.30 10.89
N ARG A 45 -9.59 -3.84 10.89
CA ARG A 45 -9.98 -2.59 10.23
C ARG A 45 -9.15 -1.43 10.78
N GLY A 46 -8.60 -0.62 9.89
CA GLY A 46 -7.78 0.54 10.24
C GLY A 46 -6.29 0.26 10.31
N PHE A 47 -5.86 -1.01 10.21
CA PHE A 47 -4.45 -1.40 10.18
C PHE A 47 -3.72 -0.88 8.94
N TYR A 48 -4.39 -0.81 7.79
CA TYR A 48 -3.79 -0.32 6.55
C TYR A 48 -4.22 1.10 6.20
N ARG A 49 -3.28 1.89 5.67
CA ARG A 49 -3.48 3.27 5.19
C ARG A 49 -2.90 3.45 3.80
N GLU A 50 -3.59 4.22 2.96
CA GLU A 50 -3.12 4.51 1.60
C GLU A 50 -2.56 5.92 1.42
N TYR A 51 -1.57 6.05 0.54
CA TYR A 51 -0.95 7.30 0.18
C TYR A 51 -0.66 7.33 -1.31
N THR A 52 -0.96 8.46 -1.93
CA THR A 52 -0.75 8.67 -3.36
C THR A 52 0.74 8.81 -3.66
N VAL A 53 1.21 8.12 -4.68
CA VAL A 53 2.54 8.36 -5.27
C VAL A 53 2.34 9.12 -6.57
N ARG A 54 2.88 10.34 -6.64
CA ARG A 54 2.70 11.21 -7.80
C ARG A 54 3.24 10.55 -9.07
N THR A 55 2.44 10.61 -10.13
CA THR A 55 2.85 10.21 -11.48
C THR A 55 3.08 11.48 -12.30
N PRO A 56 4.30 11.76 -12.77
CA PRO A 56 4.57 12.94 -13.58
C PRO A 56 3.69 12.99 -14.83
N GLY A 57 3.15 14.17 -15.15
CA GLY A 57 2.30 14.40 -16.33
C GLY A 57 0.85 13.87 -16.18
N VAL A 58 0.45 13.44 -14.99
CA VAL A 58 -0.92 12.99 -14.71
C VAL A 58 -1.59 13.99 -13.76
N ASP A 59 -2.74 14.52 -14.16
CA ASP A 59 -3.48 15.55 -13.40
C ASP A 59 -4.44 14.97 -12.35
N HIS A 60 -4.63 13.65 -12.36
CA HIS A 60 -5.33 12.90 -11.32
C HIS A 60 -4.34 12.09 -10.47
N ARG A 61 -4.82 11.36 -9.46
CA ARG A 61 -3.97 10.56 -8.54
C ARG A 61 -3.10 9.49 -9.22
N GLY A 62 -3.32 9.18 -10.49
CA GLY A 62 -2.71 8.03 -11.17
C GLY A 62 -3.03 6.68 -10.49
N ALA A 63 -2.28 5.64 -10.88
CA ALA A 63 -2.44 4.27 -10.38
C ALA A 63 -1.54 3.95 -9.17
N ARG A 64 -0.50 4.75 -8.91
CA ARG A 64 0.56 4.41 -7.98
C ARG A 64 0.21 4.77 -6.54
N ARG A 65 0.42 3.84 -5.61
CA ARG A 65 0.15 4.05 -4.18
C ARG A 65 1.20 3.38 -3.30
N ILE A 66 1.43 3.98 -2.14
CA ILE A 66 2.01 3.29 -0.99
C ILE A 66 0.85 2.90 -0.08
N VAL A 67 0.88 1.67 0.42
CA VAL A 67 0.03 1.22 1.52
C VAL A 67 0.93 0.91 2.70
N THR A 68 0.71 1.58 3.83
CA THR A 68 1.41 1.23 5.08
C THR A 68 0.51 0.38 5.98
N GLY A 69 1.13 -0.52 6.73
CA GLY A 69 0.47 -1.34 7.74
C GLY A 69 1.03 -1.04 9.12
N GLY A 70 0.16 -1.01 10.13
CA GLY A 70 0.51 -0.69 11.51
C GLY A 70 -0.58 0.18 12.15
N PHE A 71 -0.73 0.08 13.47
CA PHE A 71 -1.66 0.95 14.19
C PHE A 71 -1.05 2.31 14.54
N ASP A 72 0.27 2.37 14.67
CA ASP A 72 1.01 3.63 14.72
C ASP A 72 1.16 4.19 13.30
N GLN A 73 0.65 5.41 13.09
CA GLN A 73 0.68 6.06 11.77
C GLN A 73 2.01 6.77 11.51
N ASP A 74 2.74 7.12 12.56
CA ASP A 74 4.03 7.79 12.49
C ASP A 74 5.17 6.76 12.39
N ASP A 75 4.97 5.54 12.89
CA ASP A 75 5.89 4.41 12.77
C ASP A 75 5.23 3.13 12.22
N PRO A 76 5.02 3.03 10.89
CA PRO A 76 4.36 1.87 10.30
C PRO A 76 5.26 0.63 10.26
N GLU A 77 4.72 -0.50 10.70
CA GLU A 77 5.36 -1.82 10.71
C GLU A 77 5.63 -2.40 9.31
N HIS A 78 4.77 -2.06 8.33
CA HIS A 78 4.85 -2.60 6.98
C HIS A 78 4.68 -1.53 5.91
N TRP A 79 5.37 -1.73 4.78
CA TRP A 79 5.37 -0.83 3.65
C TRP A 79 5.18 -1.62 2.34
N TYR A 80 4.10 -1.31 1.65
CA TYR A 80 3.74 -1.92 0.37
C TYR A 80 3.62 -0.86 -0.70
N TYR A 81 4.00 -1.21 -1.93
CA TYR A 81 3.81 -0.37 -3.11
C TYR A 81 2.98 -1.12 -4.15
N THR A 82 2.03 -0.41 -4.75
CA THR A 82 1.33 -0.83 -5.97
C THR A 82 1.61 0.20 -7.07
N GLY A 83 1.97 -0.30 -8.26
CA GLY A 83 2.14 0.51 -9.46
C GLY A 83 0.94 0.48 -10.40
N ASP A 84 -0.04 -0.35 -10.08
CA ASP A 84 -1.11 -0.86 -10.96
C ASP A 84 -2.48 -0.76 -10.30
N HIS A 85 -2.67 0.24 -9.44
CA HIS A 85 -3.97 0.53 -8.82
C HIS A 85 -4.55 -0.66 -8.03
N TYR A 86 -3.75 -1.16 -7.10
CA TYR A 86 -4.07 -2.22 -6.14
C TYR A 86 -4.21 -3.64 -6.72
N GLU A 87 -3.89 -3.85 -8.00
CA GLU A 87 -3.91 -5.19 -8.63
C GLU A 87 -2.75 -6.08 -8.15
N SER A 88 -1.59 -5.49 -7.86
CA SER A 88 -0.46 -6.19 -7.26
C SER A 88 0.35 -5.31 -6.30
N PHE A 89 1.11 -5.98 -5.42
CA PHE A 89 1.92 -5.32 -4.40
C PHE A 89 3.33 -5.88 -4.34
N CYS A 90 4.29 -5.02 -4.04
CA CYS A 90 5.61 -5.39 -3.56
C CYS A 90 5.84 -4.81 -2.16
N GLU A 91 6.53 -5.56 -1.30
CA GLU A 91 6.93 -5.09 0.03
C GLU A 91 8.31 -4.41 -0.07
N PHE A 92 8.53 -3.37 0.73
CA PHE A 92 9.83 -2.71 0.83
C PHE A 92 10.09 -2.23 2.26
N SER A 93 11.32 -1.79 2.51
CA SER A 93 11.70 -1.10 3.74
C SER A 93 12.28 0.26 3.33
N PRO A 94 11.73 1.38 3.84
CA PRO A 94 12.20 2.72 3.49
C PRO A 94 13.59 3.05 4.05
#